data_AF-A0A7S0TN96-F1
#
_entry.id   AF-A0A7S0TN96-F1
#
_cell.length_a   1.000
_cell.length_b   1.000
_cell.length_c   1.000
_cell.angle_alpha   90.00
_cell.angle_beta   90.00
_cell.angle_gamma   90.00
#
_symmetry.space_group_name_H-M   'P 1'
#
loop_
_entity.id
_entity.type
_entity.pdbx_description
1 polymer ?
#
loop_
_entity_poly.entity_id
_entity_poly.type
_entity_poly.pdbx_seq_one_letter_code
_entity_poly.pdbx_strand_id
1 'polypeptide(L)'
;GGLVPQYRKFEVVFETDGTKAITTDRNALDRKIESIIADGVDRLQVITDFDFTLTKFRISTKGRRVSSSHAILERSGIFGAEFRDNAKRNFQKYYPMEVDARLEFKSKLAAMEEWWGKTHAA
;
A
#
# COMPACT_ATOMS: atom_id res chain seq x y z
N GLY A 1 -6.16 26.31 -23.42
CA GLY A 1 -6.31 24.91 -23.83
C GLY A 1 -5.76 24.04 -22.72
N GLY A 2 -6.62 23.55 -21.84
CA GLY A 2 -6.20 22.63 -20.78
C GLY A 2 -6.14 21.21 -21.32
N LEU A 3 -5.01 20.54 -21.12
CA LEU A 3 -4.87 19.12 -21.39
C LEU A 3 -5.89 18.36 -20.52
N VAL A 4 -6.91 17.81 -21.14
CA VAL A 4 -7.81 16.87 -20.48
C VAL A 4 -6.96 15.63 -20.16
N PRO A 5 -6.85 15.21 -18.88
CA PRO A 5 -6.12 13.99 -18.55
C PRO A 5 -6.78 12.82 -19.30
N GLN A 6 -6.01 12.19 -20.18
CA GLN A 6 -6.46 10.99 -20.88
C GLN A 6 -6.50 9.87 -19.83
N TYR A 7 -7.67 9.59 -19.27
CA TYR A 7 -7.83 8.48 -18.34
C TYR A 7 -7.44 7.19 -19.06
N ARG A 8 -6.49 6.44 -18.50
CA ARG A 8 -6.17 5.09 -19.00
C ARG A 8 -7.47 4.28 -18.99
N LYS A 9 -7.80 3.67 -20.12
CA LYS A 9 -8.91 2.73 -20.21
C LYS A 9 -8.54 1.50 -19.37
N PHE A 10 -9.41 1.13 -18.44
CA PHE A 10 -9.29 -0.10 -17.65
C PHE A 10 -10.35 -1.09 -18.10
N GLU A 11 -10.02 -2.38 -18.01
CA GLU A 11 -10.91 -3.50 -18.29
C GLU A 11 -11.14 -4.29 -17.00
N VAL A 12 -12.38 -4.66 -16.71
CA VAL A 12 -12.72 -5.55 -15.60
C VAL A 12 -12.54 -6.99 -16.07
N VAL A 13 -11.70 -7.76 -15.38
CA VAL A 13 -11.39 -9.15 -15.74
C VAL A 13 -12.07 -10.18 -14.85
N PHE A 14 -12.45 -9.76 -13.64
CA PHE A 14 -13.17 -10.58 -12.67
C PHE A 14 -13.95 -9.67 -11.73
N GLU A 15 -15.19 -10.04 -11.42
CA GLU A 15 -16.04 -9.31 -10.49
C GLU A 15 -16.89 -10.30 -9.69
N THR A 16 -16.88 -10.13 -8.37
CA THR A 16 -17.76 -10.80 -7.41
C THR A 16 -18.26 -9.79 -6.39
N ASP A 17 -19.16 -10.21 -5.50
CA ASP A 17 -19.63 -9.39 -4.40
C ASP A 17 -18.45 -8.89 -3.54
N GLY A 18 -18.14 -7.60 -3.68
CA GLY A 18 -17.08 -6.92 -2.94
C GLY A 18 -15.67 -7.02 -3.51
N THR A 19 -15.45 -7.67 -4.66
CA THR A 19 -14.11 -7.78 -5.28
C THR A 19 -14.17 -7.49 -6.78
N LYS A 20 -13.25 -6.66 -7.26
CA LYS A 20 -13.02 -6.40 -8.69
C LYS A 20 -11.54 -6.54 -9.02
N ALA A 21 -11.21 -7.30 -10.05
CA ALA A 21 -9.91 -7.26 -10.68
C ALA A 21 -10.00 -6.44 -11.97
N ILE A 22 -9.06 -5.52 -12.14
CA ILE A 22 -8.98 -4.64 -13.30
C ILE A 22 -7.58 -4.68 -13.92
N THR A 23 -7.49 -4.53 -15.24
CA THR A 23 -6.24 -4.45 -15.97
C THR A 23 -6.25 -3.29 -16.96
N THR A 24 -5.08 -2.75 -17.28
CA THR A 24 -4.89 -1.82 -18.41
C THR A 24 -4.48 -2.53 -19.70
N ASP A 25 -4.12 -3.81 -19.63
CA ASP A 25 -3.68 -4.62 -20.76
C ASP A 25 -4.10 -6.09 -20.52
N ARG A 26 -5.20 -6.49 -21.15
CA ARG A 26 -5.72 -7.85 -21.03
C ARG A 26 -4.80 -8.90 -21.64
N ASN A 27 -4.21 -8.60 -22.79
CA ASN A 27 -3.32 -9.52 -23.49
C ASN A 27 -2.04 -9.79 -22.69
N ALA A 28 -1.47 -8.76 -22.05
CA ALA A 28 -0.30 -8.94 -21.20
C ALA A 28 -0.62 -9.69 -19.90
N LEU A 29 -1.83 -9.54 -19.35
CA LEU A 29 -2.29 -10.31 -18.21
C LEU A 29 -2.42 -11.80 -18.55
N ASP A 30 -3.14 -12.11 -19.63
CA ASP A 30 -3.41 -13.49 -20.04
C ASP A 30 -2.09 -14.25 -20.32
N ARG A 31 -1.16 -13.65 -21.06
CA ARG A 31 0.18 -14.25 -21.31
C ARG A 31 0.95 -14.56 -20.03
N LYS A 32 0.88 -13.70 -19.01
CA LYS A 32 1.55 -13.94 -17.73
C LYS A 32 0.92 -15.10 -16.98
N ILE A 33 -0.41 -15.18 -16.96
CA ILE A 33 -1.15 -16.27 -16.32
C ILE A 33 -0.84 -17.60 -17.02
N GLU A 34 -0.87 -17.62 -18.35
CA GLU A 34 -0.54 -18.80 -19.16
C GLU A 34 0.89 -19.30 -18.88
N SER A 35 1.87 -18.39 -18.81
CA SER A 35 3.26 -18.75 -18.47
C SER A 35 3.36 -19.38 -17.08
N ILE A 36 2.72 -18.76 -16.07
CA ILE A 36 2.73 -19.29 -14.69
C ILE A 36 2.12 -20.70 -14.64
N ILE A 37 1.05 -20.95 -15.38
CA ILE A 37 0.41 -22.27 -15.46
C ILE A 37 1.32 -23.28 -16.16
N ALA A 38 1.92 -22.90 -17.29
CA ALA A 38 2.78 -23.77 -18.09
C ALA A 38 4.08 -24.16 -17.38
N ASP A 39 4.69 -23.23 -16.65
CA ASP A 39 5.96 -23.45 -15.94
C ASP A 39 5.80 -24.33 -14.69
N GLY A 40 4.60 -24.39 -14.13
CA GLY A 40 4.25 -25.24 -12.99
C GLY A 40 4.72 -24.72 -11.63
N VAL A 41 4.26 -25.39 -10.56
CA VAL A 41 4.50 -24.95 -9.17
C VAL A 41 5.98 -24.94 -8.78
N ASP A 42 6.78 -25.84 -9.36
CA ASP A 42 8.23 -25.94 -9.09
C ASP A 42 9.01 -24.70 -9.56
N ARG A 43 8.39 -23.87 -10.43
CA ARG A 43 8.94 -22.61 -10.93
C ARG A 43 8.24 -21.38 -10.34
N LEU A 44 7.26 -21.56 -9.46
CA LEU A 44 6.51 -20.48 -8.85
C LEU A 44 7.19 -19.98 -7.57
N GLN A 45 7.37 -18.67 -7.48
CA GLN A 45 7.77 -17.98 -6.26
C GLN A 45 6.81 -16.82 -5.97
N VAL A 46 6.50 -16.61 -4.69
CA VAL A 46 5.62 -15.52 -4.25
C VAL A 46 6.44 -14.53 -3.44
N ILE A 47 6.48 -13.27 -3.90
CA ILE A 47 7.00 -12.13 -3.14
C ILE A 47 5.80 -11.24 -2.85
N THR A 48 5.53 -11.00 -1.57
CA THR A 48 4.35 -10.23 -1.13
C THR A 48 4.74 -9.20 -0.09
N ASP A 49 4.05 -8.06 -0.16
CA ASP A 49 3.96 -7.12 0.95
C ASP A 49 3.12 -7.70 2.09
N PHE A 50 3.23 -7.13 3.29
CA PHE A 50 2.55 -7.58 4.50
C PHE A 50 1.37 -6.67 4.90
N ASP A 51 1.67 -5.41 5.25
CA ASP A 51 0.68 -4.48 5.78
C ASP A 51 -0.34 -4.10 4.72
N PHE A 52 -1.62 -4.34 5.01
CA PHE A 52 -2.75 -4.08 4.12
C PHE A 52 -2.79 -4.91 2.82
N THR A 53 -1.84 -5.83 2.64
CA THR A 53 -1.84 -6.86 1.59
C THR A 53 -2.22 -8.23 2.17
N LEU A 54 -1.42 -8.75 3.10
CA LEU A 54 -1.76 -9.96 3.87
C LEU A 54 -2.66 -9.63 5.07
N THR A 55 -2.48 -8.45 5.66
CA THR A 55 -3.39 -7.92 6.69
C THR A 55 -4.52 -7.12 6.04
N LYS A 56 -5.70 -7.08 6.66
CA LYS A 56 -6.89 -6.41 6.08
C LYS A 56 -6.66 -4.90 5.97
N PHE A 57 -7.12 -4.23 4.93
CA PHE A 57 -7.08 -2.76 4.89
C PHE A 57 -8.06 -2.09 5.88
N ARG A 58 -9.26 -2.64 6.02
CA ARG A 58 -10.35 -2.11 6.86
C ARG A 58 -11.11 -3.23 7.57
N ILE A 59 -11.72 -2.89 8.71
CA ILE A 59 -12.67 -3.77 9.40
C ILE A 59 -14.04 -3.61 8.75
N SER A 60 -14.58 -4.69 8.19
CA SER A 60 -15.81 -4.73 7.39
C SER A 60 -17.04 -4.17 8.09
N THR A 61 -17.10 -4.24 9.43
CA THR A 61 -18.28 -3.83 10.20
C THR A 61 -18.32 -2.34 10.55
N LYS A 62 -17.22 -1.59 10.38
CA LYS A 62 -17.11 -0.20 10.87
C LYS A 62 -16.42 0.78 9.92
N GLY A 63 -15.93 0.32 8.76
CA GLY A 63 -15.18 1.16 7.81
C GLY A 63 -13.84 1.70 8.35
N ARG A 64 -13.47 1.34 9.58
CA ARG A 64 -12.25 1.79 10.25
C ARG A 64 -11.03 1.11 9.65
N ARG A 65 -9.97 1.91 9.42
CA ARG A 65 -8.66 1.41 9.00
C ARG A 65 -8.03 0.58 10.12
N VAL A 66 -7.41 -0.54 9.77
CA VAL A 66 -6.66 -1.33 10.76
C VAL A 66 -5.29 -0.70 11.03
N SER A 67 -4.61 -1.17 12.08
CA SER A 67 -3.22 -0.80 12.37
C SER A 67 -2.26 -1.52 11.42
N SER A 68 -1.23 -0.80 10.94
CA SER A 68 -0.02 -1.41 10.39
C SER A 68 0.81 -2.09 11.49
N SER A 69 1.83 -2.84 11.10
CA SER A 69 2.83 -3.43 11.99
C SER A 69 3.46 -2.39 12.95
N HIS A 70 3.88 -1.23 12.46
CA HIS A 70 4.34 -0.11 13.30
C HIS A 70 3.28 0.39 14.27
N ALA A 71 2.06 0.64 13.78
CA ALA A 71 1.00 1.20 14.61
C ALA A 71 0.58 0.23 15.73
N ILE A 72 0.77 -1.08 15.57
CA ILE A 72 0.59 -2.06 16.64
C ILE A 72 1.59 -1.81 17.78
N LEU A 73 2.88 -1.65 17.45
CA LEU A 73 3.94 -1.38 18.43
C LEU A 73 3.76 -0.01 19.10
N GLU A 74 3.49 1.04 18.34
CA GLU A 74 3.25 2.39 18.86
C GLU A 74 2.07 2.45 19.85
N ARG A 75 1.06 1.61 19.66
CA ARG A 75 -0.16 1.56 20.49
C ARG A 75 -0.15 0.46 21.53
N SER A 76 0.89 -0.38 21.57
CA SER A 76 1.00 -1.53 22.47
C SER A 76 1.04 -1.15 23.96
N GLY A 77 1.39 0.11 24.27
CA GLY A 77 1.62 0.57 25.64
C GLY A 77 3.00 0.19 26.20
N ILE A 78 3.81 -0.55 25.43
CA ILE A 78 5.18 -0.95 25.81
C ILE A 78 6.10 0.28 25.87
N PHE A 79 5.88 1.25 24.98
CA PHE A 79 6.67 2.48 24.94
C PHE A 79 6.03 3.62 25.75
N GLY A 80 6.87 4.49 26.30
CA GLY A 80 6.46 5.67 27.09
C GLY A 80 5.62 6.68 26.30
N ALA A 81 4.99 7.61 27.02
CA ALA A 81 4.10 8.62 26.42
C ALA A 81 4.81 9.48 25.38
N GLU A 82 6.05 9.88 25.64
CA GLU A 82 6.86 10.68 24.73
C GLU A 82 7.06 9.99 23.37
N PHE A 83 7.39 8.69 23.37
CA PHE A 83 7.52 7.92 22.12
C PHE A 83 6.22 7.93 21.32
N ARG A 84 5.08 7.70 21.99
CA ARG A 84 3.78 7.68 21.32
C ARG A 84 3.40 9.05 20.74
N ASP A 85 3.71 10.12 21.46
CA ASP A 85 3.47 11.48 20.99
C ASP A 85 4.39 11.82 19.80
N ASN A 86 5.64 11.37 19.82
CA ASN A 86 6.56 11.50 18.69
C ASN A 86 6.09 10.73 17.46
N ALA A 87 5.70 9.46 17.64
CA ALA A 87 5.16 8.62 16.58
C ALA A 87 3.89 9.25 15.97
N LYS A 88 2.98 9.74 16.80
CA LYS A 88 1.76 10.45 16.36
C LYS A 88 2.11 11.72 15.56
N ARG A 89 3.06 12.53 16.03
CA ARG A 89 3.50 13.74 15.32
C ARG A 89 4.12 13.41 13.97
N ASN A 90 4.99 12.39 13.91
CA ASN A 90 5.59 11.93 12.67
C ASN A 90 4.51 11.43 11.70
N PHE A 91 3.59 10.56 12.15
CA PHE A 91 2.49 10.08 11.32
C PHE A 91 1.65 11.24 10.76
N GLN A 92 1.27 12.21 11.58
CA GLN A 92 0.49 13.38 11.14
C GLN A 92 1.21 14.23 10.08
N LYS A 93 2.54 14.30 10.12
CA LYS A 93 3.35 15.04 9.15
C LYS A 93 3.52 14.25 7.84
N TYR A 94 3.96 13.00 7.93
CA TYR A 94 4.48 12.26 6.78
C TYR A 94 3.43 11.43 6.04
N TYR A 95 2.43 10.89 6.75
CA TYR A 95 1.39 10.06 6.13
C TYR A 95 0.60 10.81 5.02
N PRO A 96 0.24 12.09 5.17
CA PRO A 96 -0.38 12.85 4.06
C PRO A 96 0.53 12.96 2.83
N MET A 97 1.85 13.02 3.00
CA MET A 97 2.82 13.09 1.90
C MET A 97 2.98 11.74 1.20
N GLU A 98 2.95 10.64 1.95
CA GLU A 98 2.99 9.27 1.43
C GLU A 98 1.86 9.02 0.43
N VAL A 99 0.63 9.40 0.79
CA VAL A 99 -0.57 9.08 0.01
C VAL A 99 -0.98 10.15 -1.00
N ASP A 100 -0.32 11.32 -1.04
CA ASP A 100 -0.62 12.34 -2.06
C ASP A 100 -0.15 11.86 -3.43
N ALA A 101 -1.10 11.64 -4.35
CA ALA A 101 -0.84 11.23 -5.72
C ALA A 101 -0.23 12.33 -6.59
N ARG A 102 -0.25 13.59 -6.13
CA ARG A 102 0.28 14.76 -6.85
C ARG A 102 1.70 15.10 -6.42
N LEU A 103 2.20 14.51 -5.33
CA LEU A 103 3.55 14.75 -4.86
C LEU A 103 4.55 14.00 -5.74
N GLU A 104 5.56 14.72 -6.22
CA GLU A 104 6.66 14.16 -6.99
C GLU A 104 7.37 13.02 -6.26
N PHE A 105 7.77 11.99 -7.01
CA PHE A 105 8.40 10.80 -6.45
C PHE A 105 9.62 11.12 -5.59
N LYS A 106 10.49 12.02 -6.06
CA LYS A 106 11.72 12.42 -5.33
C LYS A 106 11.40 13.05 -3.98
N SER A 107 10.38 13.92 -3.93
CA SER A 107 9.95 14.58 -2.70
C SER A 107 9.32 13.59 -1.73
N LYS A 108 8.52 12.65 -2.27
CA LYS A 108 7.93 11.57 -1.48
C LYS A 108 9.01 10.65 -0.89
N LEU A 109 9.99 10.26 -1.69
CA LEU A 109 11.11 9.41 -1.27
C LEU A 109 11.86 10.05 -0.10
N ALA A 110 12.30 11.31 -0.25
CA ALA A 110 13.01 12.02 0.82
C ALA A 110 12.19 12.14 2.11
N ALA A 111 10.87 12.34 1.99
CA ALA A 111 9.98 12.37 3.14
C ALA A 111 9.86 11.00 3.84
N MET A 112 9.80 9.90 3.08
CA MET A 112 9.75 8.55 3.64
C MET A 112 11.07 8.16 4.31
N GLU A 113 12.22 8.52 3.73
CA GLU A 113 13.53 8.33 4.33
C GLU A 113 13.66 9.09 5.66
N GLU A 114 13.25 10.37 5.69
CA GLU A 114 13.25 11.17 6.92
C GLU A 114 12.31 10.56 7.98
N TRP A 115 11.13 10.09 7.57
CA TRP A 115 10.18 9.46 8.49
C TRP A 115 10.74 8.16 9.07
N TRP A 116 11.22 7.24 8.23
CA TRP A 116 11.79 5.97 8.69
C TRP A 116 13.02 6.19 9.58
N GLY A 117 13.88 7.14 9.21
CA GLY A 117 15.04 7.52 10.01
C GLY A 117 14.66 8.01 11.41
N LYS A 118 13.60 8.82 11.53
CA LYS A 118 13.11 9.29 12.84
C LYS A 118 12.40 8.21 13.65
N THR A 119 11.66 7.33 13.00
CA THR A 119 10.90 6.27 13.67
C THR A 119 11.81 5.20 14.28
N HIS A 120 12.98 4.96 13.68
CA HIS A 120 13.93 3.93 14.10
C HIS A 120 15.25 4.49 14.65
N ALA A 121 15.35 5.80 14.87
CA ALA A 121 16.47 6.37 15.61
C ALA A 121 16.43 5.89 17.07
N ALA A 122 17.58 5.46 17.60
CA ALA A 122 17.77 5.06 18.99
C ALA A 122 17.83 6.27 19.93
#